data_AF-A0A498H5J1-F1
#
_entry.id   AF-A0A498H5J1-F1
#
_cell.length_a   1.000
_cell.length_b   1.000
_cell.length_c   1.000
_cell.angle_alpha   90.00
_cell.angle_beta   90.00
_cell.angle_gamma   90.00
#
_symmetry.space_group_name_H-M   'P 1'
#
loop_
_entity.id
_entity.type
_entity.pdbx_description
1 polymer ?
#
loop_
_entity_poly.entity_id
_entity_poly.type
_entity_poly.pdbx_seq_one_letter_code
_entity_poly.pdbx_strand_id
1 'polypeptide(L)'
;MTSFEYFAKTCASIEQIPGSLEMTDVIAKLLKEVTIEELPVVTHFVMGSVFPAWSDRQMGVGNRLLYTALSKSSGVSEEEIENIIRKTGDIGETAVQALSSNPAGQSTFSAFTEEKPGMEIKEVYERFTHIADATGKRSQSTKIKNLQYLFNSATPIEARYLARLAIEQLRIGVGEGIVRDAISKAFDTDVAAVERAFMLTNDLGLVAVAACNGGNEEVQKLDIQLNRPVKMMLAQVTPSIRSALNDLGEVAVEWKFDGARVQIHKKGDNIHIFSRRLENVTSSLPDVVEAVQENVNADTAILEGEAVAIGEDGKPRAFQDILKRFRRKYDVEAIAKAIPLKLNLFDILYFNGESLIDNPLRKRRELLFQNVQSNDRILVDRQVITDNEEEIQEIYADALRAGHEGIMIKKPDAPYSPGKRGKNWLKKKPLMETLDLVVIGAEWGYGRRANLIGSYALGCYDPDTGKFPAIGKVATGITDEKLAELTTLFSDLIVYEAGRKIELKPEIVFEIAFEEIQKSPNYESGYALRFPRLVNVRDDKSPEEAESLERIGEIYHSQRS
;
A
#
# COMPACT_ATOMS: atom_id res chain seq x y z
N MET A 1 31.77 11.13 -6.90
CA MET A 1 30.66 10.78 -6.00
C MET A 1 29.92 12.06 -5.69
N THR A 2 28.60 12.01 -5.65
CA THR A 2 27.74 13.19 -5.52
C THR A 2 27.53 13.49 -4.04
N SER A 3 27.61 14.77 -3.64
CA SER A 3 27.37 15.15 -2.25
C SER A 3 25.91 15.00 -1.87
N PHE A 4 25.65 14.60 -0.63
CA PHE A 4 24.31 14.53 -0.06
C PHE A 4 23.70 15.93 0.11
N GLU A 5 24.52 16.97 0.33
CA GLU A 5 24.08 18.36 0.31
C GLU A 5 23.45 18.74 -1.05
N TYR A 6 24.00 18.25 -2.18
CA TYR A 6 23.41 18.48 -3.50
C TYR A 6 22.02 17.85 -3.62
N PHE A 7 21.88 16.61 -3.15
CA PHE A 7 20.58 15.92 -3.07
C PHE A 7 19.59 16.68 -2.17
N ALA A 8 20.04 17.14 -1.01
CA ALA A 8 19.23 17.90 -0.04
C ALA A 8 18.75 19.24 -0.62
N LYS A 9 19.62 19.99 -1.31
CA LYS A 9 19.24 21.21 -2.04
C LYS A 9 18.24 20.93 -3.15
N THR A 10 18.42 19.82 -3.87
CA THR A 10 17.47 19.38 -4.90
C THR A 10 16.10 19.10 -4.30
N CYS A 11 16.01 18.38 -3.18
CA CYS A 11 14.75 18.14 -2.47
C CYS A 11 14.07 19.44 -2.03
N ALA A 12 14.85 20.39 -1.48
CA ALA A 12 14.31 21.69 -1.08
C ALA A 12 13.74 22.50 -2.24
N SER A 13 14.36 22.41 -3.42
CA SER A 13 13.82 23.03 -4.63
C SER A 13 12.50 22.40 -5.06
N ILE A 14 12.38 21.06 -4.99
CA ILE A 14 11.18 20.31 -5.38
C ILE A 14 9.97 20.69 -4.50
N GLU A 15 10.17 20.91 -3.20
CA GLU A 15 9.07 21.30 -2.29
C GLU A 15 8.38 22.61 -2.68
N GLN A 16 9.09 23.50 -3.38
CA GLN A 16 8.56 24.78 -3.82
C GLN A 16 7.84 24.68 -5.18
N ILE A 17 7.90 23.52 -5.84
CA ILE A 17 7.32 23.30 -7.15
C ILE A 17 5.88 22.78 -6.98
N PRO A 18 4.86 23.46 -7.53
CA PRO A 18 3.49 22.96 -7.47
C PRO A 18 3.18 21.92 -8.57
N GLY A 19 3.90 21.95 -9.69
CA GLY A 19 3.59 21.17 -10.89
C GLY A 19 4.45 19.91 -11.06
N SER A 20 3.82 18.77 -11.36
CA SER A 20 4.52 17.49 -11.55
C SER A 20 5.53 17.50 -12.71
N LEU A 21 5.27 18.28 -13.77
CA LEU A 21 6.19 18.40 -14.92
C LEU A 21 7.52 19.07 -14.52
N GLU A 22 7.45 20.16 -13.78
CA GLU A 22 8.64 20.86 -13.29
C GLU A 22 9.43 19.99 -12.29
N MET A 23 8.75 19.23 -11.43
CA MET A 23 9.41 18.25 -10.56
C MET A 23 10.14 17.17 -11.37
N THR A 24 9.50 16.69 -12.45
CA THR A 24 10.08 15.70 -13.37
C THR A 24 11.39 16.22 -13.97
N ASP A 25 11.43 17.49 -14.34
CA ASP A 25 12.61 18.11 -14.95
C ASP A 25 13.79 18.21 -13.98
N VAL A 26 13.51 18.59 -12.73
CA VAL A 26 14.52 18.65 -11.67
C VAL A 26 15.08 17.25 -11.37
N ILE A 27 14.22 16.23 -11.29
CA ILE A 27 14.66 14.85 -11.03
C ILE A 27 15.44 14.30 -12.24
N ALA A 28 14.98 14.56 -13.47
CA ALA A 28 15.67 14.11 -14.68
C ALA A 28 17.09 14.70 -14.75
N LYS A 29 17.26 15.96 -14.33
CA LYS A 29 18.57 16.60 -14.20
C LYS A 29 19.43 15.90 -13.14
N LEU A 30 18.88 15.67 -11.94
CA LEU A 30 19.59 14.95 -10.87
C LEU A 30 20.07 13.56 -11.33
N LEU A 31 19.21 12.80 -12.01
CA LEU A 31 19.55 11.47 -12.54
C LEU A 31 20.69 11.51 -13.58
N LYS A 32 20.82 12.59 -14.36
CA LYS A 32 21.94 12.76 -15.32
C LYS A 32 23.27 13.08 -14.66
N GLU A 33 23.26 13.69 -13.48
CA GLU A 33 24.45 14.22 -12.82
C GLU A 33 25.06 13.24 -11.81
N VAL A 34 24.28 12.27 -11.32
CA VAL A 34 24.75 11.23 -10.41
C VAL A 34 25.47 10.12 -11.16
N THR A 35 26.33 9.39 -10.44
CA THR A 35 27.01 8.22 -11.00
C THR A 35 26.05 7.05 -11.20
N ILE A 36 26.42 6.09 -12.07
CA ILE A 36 25.59 4.91 -12.32
C ILE A 36 25.38 4.07 -11.06
N GLU A 37 26.36 4.03 -10.15
CA GLU A 37 26.28 3.34 -8.87
C GLU A 37 25.39 4.05 -7.83
N GLU A 38 25.08 5.33 -8.07
CA GLU A 38 24.18 6.18 -7.27
C GLU A 38 22.75 6.16 -7.81
N LEU A 39 22.53 5.83 -9.09
CA LEU A 39 21.18 5.82 -9.69
C LEU A 39 20.17 4.99 -8.90
N PRO A 40 20.47 3.75 -8.45
CA PRO A 40 19.53 3.00 -7.64
C PRO A 40 19.19 3.70 -6.33
N VAL A 41 20.19 4.30 -5.68
CA VAL A 41 20.03 4.99 -4.40
C VAL A 41 19.15 6.23 -4.55
N VAL A 42 19.49 7.09 -5.50
CA VAL A 42 18.84 8.39 -5.68
C VAL A 42 17.40 8.23 -6.12
N THR A 43 17.14 7.27 -7.01
CA THR A 43 15.78 6.93 -7.45
C THR A 43 14.88 6.58 -6.28
N HIS A 44 15.37 5.78 -5.32
CA HIS A 44 14.61 5.44 -4.12
C HIS A 44 14.50 6.62 -3.16
N PHE A 45 15.60 7.33 -2.94
CA PHE A 45 15.64 8.45 -2.00
C PHE A 45 14.65 9.54 -2.39
N VAL A 46 14.56 9.95 -3.66
CA VAL A 46 13.59 10.98 -4.08
C VAL A 46 12.14 10.56 -3.86
N MET A 47 11.84 9.25 -3.87
CA MET A 47 10.51 8.72 -3.53
C MET A 47 10.29 8.59 -2.01
N GLY A 48 11.28 8.93 -1.21
CA GLY A 48 11.27 8.82 0.25
C GLY A 48 11.45 7.40 0.78
N SER A 49 11.95 6.49 -0.05
CA SER A 49 12.31 5.12 0.33
C SER A 49 13.83 4.95 0.34
N VAL A 50 14.36 4.05 1.17
CA VAL A 50 15.79 3.73 1.15
C VAL A 50 16.07 2.50 0.27
N PHE A 51 15.17 1.52 0.33
CA PHE A 51 15.30 0.24 -0.36
C PHE A 51 14.14 0.05 -1.35
N PRO A 52 14.33 -0.73 -2.42
CA PRO A 52 13.23 -1.08 -3.30
C PRO A 52 12.17 -1.89 -2.55
N ALA A 53 10.92 -1.80 -3.01
CA ALA A 53 9.77 -2.40 -2.32
C ALA A 53 9.82 -3.94 -2.20
N TRP A 54 10.62 -4.61 -3.04
CA TRP A 54 10.83 -6.06 -2.98
C TRP A 54 11.88 -6.49 -1.94
N SER A 55 12.68 -5.56 -1.41
CA SER A 55 13.73 -5.88 -0.44
C SER A 55 13.13 -6.15 0.94
N ASP A 56 13.60 -7.21 1.60
CA ASP A 56 13.22 -7.52 3.00
C ASP A 56 13.83 -6.53 4.02
N ARG A 57 14.77 -5.69 3.60
CA ARG A 57 15.37 -4.66 4.45
C ARG A 57 14.34 -3.61 4.84
N GLN A 58 14.25 -3.36 6.15
CA GLN A 58 13.45 -2.28 6.71
C GLN A 58 14.35 -1.36 7.54
N MET A 59 14.23 -0.05 7.36
CA MET A 59 14.93 0.91 8.20
C MET A 59 14.66 0.64 9.69
N GLY A 60 13.40 0.37 10.03
CA GLY A 60 12.99 0.03 11.39
C GLY A 60 13.42 1.10 12.40
N VAL A 61 13.36 2.36 11.99
CA VAL A 61 13.60 3.57 12.78
C VAL A 61 12.25 4.21 13.04
N GLY A 62 11.77 4.11 14.27
CA GLY A 62 10.57 4.84 14.70
C GLY A 62 10.93 6.22 15.26
N ASN A 63 9.93 7.09 15.39
CA ASN A 63 10.09 8.45 15.93
C ASN A 63 10.93 8.50 17.21
N ARG A 64 10.63 7.64 18.19
CA ARG A 64 11.36 7.61 19.47
C ARG A 64 12.86 7.34 19.31
N LEU A 65 13.23 6.40 18.43
CA LEU A 65 14.65 6.10 18.19
C LEU A 65 15.35 7.27 17.49
N LEU A 66 14.65 7.96 16.59
CA LEU A 66 15.16 9.16 15.94
C LEU A 66 15.31 10.32 16.94
N TYR A 67 14.37 10.51 17.86
CA TYR A 67 14.47 11.52 18.92
C TYR A 67 15.67 11.26 19.83
N THR A 68 15.88 10.00 20.24
CA THR A 68 17.08 9.61 20.99
C THR A 68 18.36 9.91 20.21
N ALA A 69 18.40 9.63 18.90
CA ALA A 69 19.56 9.92 18.07
C ALA A 69 19.84 11.43 17.95
N LEU A 70 18.80 12.24 17.71
CA LEU A 70 18.90 13.70 17.68
C LEU A 70 19.34 14.25 19.04
N SER A 71 18.74 13.78 20.14
CA SER A 71 19.09 14.19 21.51
C SER A 71 20.57 13.99 21.80
N LYS A 72 21.09 12.81 21.45
CA LYS A 72 22.51 12.51 21.66
C LYS A 72 23.46 13.21 20.69
N SER A 73 22.96 13.75 19.58
CA SER A 73 23.77 14.48 18.59
C SER A 73 23.80 15.98 18.89
N SER A 74 22.67 16.55 19.34
CA SER A 74 22.55 17.97 19.69
C SER A 74 22.82 18.28 21.17
N GLY A 75 22.73 17.29 22.06
CA GLY A 75 22.73 17.52 23.51
C GLY A 75 21.43 18.12 24.05
N VAL A 76 20.40 18.30 23.22
CA VAL A 76 19.04 18.69 23.64
C VAL A 76 18.33 17.48 24.25
N SER A 77 17.53 17.68 25.31
CA SER A 77 16.79 16.57 25.92
C SER A 77 15.73 15.98 24.97
N GLU A 78 15.38 14.70 25.13
CA GLU A 78 14.31 14.07 24.33
C GLU A 78 12.97 14.79 24.52
N GLU A 79 12.67 15.28 25.74
CA GLU A 79 11.45 16.05 26.03
C GLU A 79 11.40 17.36 25.22
N GLU A 80 12.53 18.06 25.10
CA GLU A 80 12.56 19.29 24.31
C GLU A 80 12.47 18.99 22.81
N ILE A 81 13.02 17.88 22.33
CA ILE A 81 12.79 17.42 20.94
C ILE A 81 11.32 17.13 20.70
N GLU A 82 10.63 16.48 21.65
CA GLU A 82 9.19 16.26 21.60
C GLU A 82 8.39 17.58 21.56
N ASN A 83 8.85 18.61 22.29
CA ASN A 83 8.24 19.93 22.23
C ASN A 83 8.45 20.60 20.87
N ILE A 84 9.66 20.49 20.29
CA ILE A 84 9.98 21.03 18.97
C ILE A 84 9.11 20.36 17.89
N ILE A 85 8.98 19.03 17.90
CA ILE A 85 8.14 18.33 16.90
C ILE A 85 6.66 18.66 17.03
N ARG A 86 6.14 18.86 18.26
CA ARG A 86 4.76 19.32 18.47
C ARG A 86 4.51 20.70 17.87
N LYS A 87 5.51 21.58 17.89
CA LYS A 87 5.43 22.93 17.32
C LYS A 87 5.61 22.95 15.80
N THR A 88 6.57 22.18 15.28
CA THR A 88 6.94 22.20 13.85
C THR A 88 6.07 21.26 13.00
N GLY A 89 5.57 20.16 13.58
CA GLY A 89 4.83 19.12 12.86
C GLY A 89 5.67 18.31 11.86
N ASP A 90 6.98 18.58 11.76
CA ASP A 90 7.90 17.97 10.81
C ASP A 90 9.23 17.59 11.47
N ILE A 91 9.66 16.35 11.20
CA ILE A 91 10.88 15.81 11.80
C ILE A 91 12.15 16.42 11.20
N GLY A 92 12.07 16.88 9.94
CA GLY A 92 13.17 17.55 9.27
C GLY A 92 13.46 18.90 9.90
N GLU A 93 12.43 19.75 10.08
CA GLU A 93 12.57 21.01 10.82
C GLU A 93 13.01 20.80 12.27
N THR A 94 12.49 19.75 12.91
CA THR A 94 12.91 19.39 14.27
C THR A 94 14.40 19.07 14.33
N ALA A 95 14.94 18.32 13.37
CA ALA A 95 16.37 18.01 13.30
C ALA A 95 17.23 19.27 13.12
N VAL A 96 16.82 20.18 12.23
CA VAL A 96 17.48 21.47 12.01
C VAL A 96 17.54 22.29 13.30
N GLN A 97 16.40 22.47 13.97
CA GLN A 97 16.31 23.27 15.18
C GLN A 97 17.08 22.64 16.35
N ALA A 98 16.98 21.32 16.53
CA ALA A 98 17.68 20.61 17.60
C ALA A 98 19.20 20.74 17.44
N LEU A 99 19.74 20.49 16.23
CA LEU A 99 21.18 20.55 15.97
C LEU A 99 21.74 21.98 16.00
N SER A 100 20.91 22.99 15.74
CA SER A 100 21.32 24.41 15.79
C SER A 100 21.35 24.97 17.22
N SER A 101 20.65 24.35 18.17
CA SER A 101 20.46 24.85 19.53
C SER A 101 21.68 24.69 20.43
N ASN A 102 22.72 23.94 20.01
CA ASN A 102 23.94 23.76 20.79
C ASN A 102 25.21 23.62 19.92
N PRO A 103 25.82 24.73 19.49
CA PRO A 103 27.07 24.73 18.72
C PRO A 103 28.26 24.12 19.50
N ALA A 104 28.18 24.03 20.82
CA ALA A 104 29.28 23.58 21.68
C ALA A 104 29.55 22.07 21.61
N GLY A 105 28.62 21.27 21.07
CA GLY A 105 28.86 19.85 20.76
C GLY A 105 29.67 19.63 19.47
N GLN A 106 29.67 20.62 18.56
CA GLN A 106 30.48 20.62 17.34
C GLN A 106 31.92 21.11 17.58
N SER A 107 32.20 21.73 18.74
CA SER A 107 33.41 22.53 18.97
C SER A 107 34.60 21.80 19.61
N THR A 108 34.52 20.51 19.92
CA THR A 108 35.64 19.82 20.61
C THR A 108 36.68 19.16 19.69
N PHE A 109 36.47 19.12 18.37
CA PHE A 109 37.51 18.66 17.43
C PHE A 109 37.53 19.37 16.07
N SER A 110 36.41 20.00 15.66
CA SER A 110 36.26 20.58 14.32
C SER A 110 36.89 21.98 14.14
N ALA A 111 37.27 22.66 15.23
CA ALA A 111 37.80 24.03 15.15
C ALA A 111 39.26 24.10 14.66
N PHE A 112 39.92 22.95 14.45
CA PHE A 112 41.33 22.86 14.05
C PHE A 112 41.58 22.12 12.72
N THR A 113 40.53 21.77 11.97
CA THR A 113 40.66 21.11 10.67
C THR A 113 39.88 21.86 9.60
N GLU A 114 40.59 22.19 8.52
CA GLU A 114 40.06 22.65 7.23
C GLU A 114 38.84 21.82 6.78
N GLU A 115 37.93 22.48 6.04
CA GLU A 115 36.70 21.96 5.41
C GLU A 115 36.32 20.52 5.77
N LYS A 116 35.26 20.35 6.59
CA LYS A 116 34.66 19.02 6.79
C LYS A 116 34.33 18.44 5.40
N PRO A 117 34.86 17.27 5.01
CA PRO A 117 34.47 16.65 3.76
C PRO A 117 32.95 16.45 3.79
N GLY A 118 32.27 16.97 2.77
CA GLY A 118 30.82 16.85 2.63
C GLY A 118 30.42 15.37 2.58
N MET A 119 29.27 15.05 3.17
CA MET A 119 28.75 13.69 3.19
C MET A 119 28.36 13.26 1.76
N GLU A 120 28.68 12.03 1.36
CA GLU A 120 28.30 11.51 0.04
C GLU A 120 26.96 10.77 0.08
N ILE A 121 26.22 10.74 -1.03
CA ILE A 121 24.95 10.00 -1.14
C ILE A 121 25.14 8.51 -0.80
N LYS A 122 26.24 7.90 -1.26
CA LYS A 122 26.55 6.49 -1.00
C LYS A 122 26.93 6.23 0.44
N GLU A 123 27.62 7.16 1.10
CA GLU A 123 27.90 7.06 2.52
C GLU A 123 26.59 7.03 3.33
N VAL A 124 25.64 7.91 3.00
CA VAL A 124 24.29 7.89 3.63
C VAL A 124 23.62 6.54 3.43
N TYR A 125 23.61 6.05 2.20
CA TYR A 125 23.00 4.76 1.86
C TYR A 125 23.64 3.58 2.59
N GLU A 126 24.97 3.55 2.71
CA GLU A 126 25.71 2.53 3.45
C GLU A 126 25.37 2.57 4.94
N ARG A 127 25.29 3.76 5.53
CA ARG A 127 24.87 3.93 6.93
C ARG A 127 23.43 3.47 7.15
N PHE A 128 22.53 3.80 6.23
CA PHE A 128 21.14 3.30 6.28
C PHE A 128 21.05 1.79 6.08
N THR A 129 21.91 1.21 5.25
CA THR A 129 22.03 -0.26 5.10
C THR A 129 22.48 -0.91 6.41
N HIS A 130 23.50 -0.36 7.07
CA HIS A 130 23.91 -0.82 8.40
C HIS A 130 22.81 -0.68 9.47
N ILE A 131 21.96 0.35 9.36
CA ILE A 131 20.79 0.52 10.25
C ILE A 131 19.77 -0.59 9.99
N ALA A 132 19.45 -0.88 8.73
CA ALA A 132 18.46 -1.88 8.35
C ALA A 132 18.90 -3.31 8.71
N ASP A 133 20.18 -3.63 8.48
CA ASP A 133 20.76 -4.95 8.76
C ASP A 133 20.99 -5.19 10.27
N ALA A 134 20.86 -4.16 11.13
CA ALA A 134 21.05 -4.28 12.57
C ALA A 134 19.88 -5.02 13.26
N THR A 135 20.12 -6.27 13.67
CA THR A 135 19.15 -7.13 14.38
C THR A 135 19.64 -7.57 15.77
N GLY A 136 18.76 -8.15 16.59
CA GLY A 136 19.11 -8.71 17.91
C GLY A 136 19.31 -7.70 19.06
N LYS A 137 19.92 -8.17 20.17
CA LYS A 137 19.99 -7.48 21.48
C LYS A 137 20.71 -6.11 21.48
N ARG A 138 21.44 -5.76 20.42
CA ARG A 138 22.17 -4.47 20.26
C ARG A 138 21.77 -3.69 19.00
N SER A 139 20.67 -4.09 18.36
CA SER A 139 20.16 -3.41 17.15
C SER A 139 19.90 -1.93 17.40
N GLN A 140 19.09 -1.60 18.41
CA GLN A 140 18.70 -0.23 18.72
C GLN A 140 19.91 0.70 18.94
N SER A 141 20.93 0.26 19.69
CA SER A 141 22.13 1.07 19.93
C SER A 141 22.99 1.24 18.68
N THR A 142 23.05 0.22 17.81
CA THR A 142 23.74 0.29 16.51
C THR A 142 23.04 1.27 15.57
N LYS A 143 21.71 1.25 15.53
CA LYS A 143 20.91 2.19 14.74
C LYS A 143 21.14 3.63 15.18
N ILE A 144 21.07 3.87 16.50
CA ILE A 144 21.33 5.19 17.09
C ILE A 144 22.73 5.69 16.73
N LYS A 145 23.78 4.85 16.85
CA LYS A 145 25.16 5.25 16.53
C LYS A 145 25.35 5.66 15.06
N ASN A 146 24.75 4.94 14.12
CA ASN A 146 24.82 5.31 12.70
C ASN A 146 24.07 6.61 12.42
N LEU A 147 22.90 6.82 13.02
CA LEU A 147 22.18 8.09 12.91
C LEU A 147 22.96 9.26 13.52
N GLN A 148 23.58 9.06 14.69
CA GLN A 148 24.43 10.08 15.32
C GLN A 148 25.61 10.46 14.44
N TYR A 149 26.26 9.47 13.82
CA TYR A 149 27.36 9.71 12.89
C TYR A 149 26.93 10.62 11.73
N LEU A 150 25.75 10.35 11.15
CA LEU A 150 25.18 11.18 10.09
C LEU A 150 24.85 12.59 10.60
N PHE A 151 24.11 12.72 11.71
CA PHE A 151 23.70 14.04 12.23
C PHE A 151 24.87 14.93 12.69
N ASN A 152 25.94 14.35 13.23
CA ASN A 152 27.12 15.10 13.66
C ASN A 152 27.92 15.69 12.48
N SER A 153 27.73 15.13 11.28
CA SER A 153 28.43 15.52 10.05
C SER A 153 27.55 16.35 9.12
N ALA A 154 26.23 16.38 9.37
CA ALA A 154 25.26 17.05 8.51
C ALA A 154 25.24 18.58 8.69
N THR A 155 25.17 19.29 7.57
CA THR A 155 24.69 20.67 7.52
C THR A 155 23.19 20.74 7.88
N PRO A 156 22.63 21.93 8.17
CA PRO A 156 21.20 22.06 8.46
C PRO A 156 20.30 21.47 7.37
N ILE A 157 20.58 21.75 6.09
CA ILE A 157 19.75 21.24 5.00
C ILE A 157 19.86 19.71 4.87
N GLU A 158 21.04 19.14 5.06
CA GLU A 158 21.23 17.69 5.06
C GLU A 158 20.49 17.05 6.23
N ALA A 159 20.58 17.62 7.44
CA ALA A 159 19.90 17.11 8.63
C ALA A 159 18.38 17.01 8.44
N ARG A 160 17.77 18.01 7.78
CA ARG A 160 16.34 18.01 7.43
C ARG A 160 15.98 16.76 6.63
N TYR A 161 16.68 16.51 5.53
CA TYR A 161 16.35 15.41 4.62
C TYR A 161 16.83 14.06 5.13
N LEU A 162 17.93 13.99 5.89
CA LEU A 162 18.35 12.78 6.59
C LEU A 162 17.29 12.33 7.60
N ALA A 163 16.76 13.24 8.42
CA ALA A 163 15.76 12.90 9.41
C ALA A 163 14.46 12.40 8.75
N ARG A 164 14.03 13.04 7.66
CA ARG A 164 12.85 12.62 6.89
C ARG A 164 13.07 11.28 6.17
N LEU A 165 14.22 11.05 5.55
CA LEU A 165 14.56 9.76 4.94
C LEU A 165 14.69 8.64 5.98
N ALA A 166 15.23 8.93 7.16
CA ALA A 166 15.45 7.94 8.21
C ALA A 166 14.15 7.27 8.69
N ILE A 167 13.02 8.00 8.62
CA ILE A 167 11.67 7.48 8.91
C ILE A 167 10.85 7.20 7.63
N GLU A 168 11.48 7.25 6.45
CA GLU A 168 10.86 7.00 5.14
C GLU A 168 9.66 7.92 4.86
N GLN A 169 9.77 9.19 5.25
CA GLN A 169 8.74 10.22 5.06
C GLN A 169 9.37 11.50 4.49
N LEU A 170 9.87 11.43 3.25
CA LEU A 170 10.54 12.57 2.62
C LEU A 170 9.61 13.77 2.36
N ARG A 171 8.34 13.48 2.00
CA ARG A 171 7.25 14.47 1.84
C ARG A 171 7.50 15.57 0.80
N ILE A 172 8.25 15.26 -0.26
CA ILE A 172 8.52 16.21 -1.36
C ILE A 172 7.54 16.11 -2.54
N GLY A 173 6.46 15.33 -2.41
CA GLY A 173 5.43 15.20 -3.47
C GLY A 173 5.84 14.33 -4.67
N VAL A 174 6.96 13.61 -4.57
CA VAL A 174 7.49 12.75 -5.64
C VAL A 174 7.04 11.31 -5.44
N GLY A 175 6.41 10.72 -6.46
CA GLY A 175 6.00 9.32 -6.49
C GLY A 175 6.53 8.58 -7.72
N GLU A 176 6.19 7.29 -7.83
CA GLU A 176 6.66 6.37 -8.90
C GLU A 176 6.47 6.96 -10.32
N GLY A 177 5.34 7.62 -10.59
CA GLY A 177 5.03 8.20 -11.91
C GLY A 177 5.98 9.34 -12.31
N ILE A 178 6.29 10.25 -11.38
CA ILE A 178 7.23 11.36 -11.63
C ILE A 178 8.63 10.80 -11.89
N VAL A 179 9.06 9.81 -11.12
CA VAL A 179 10.39 9.21 -11.29
C VAL A 179 10.47 8.40 -12.59
N ARG A 180 9.41 7.67 -12.96
CA ARG A 180 9.30 7.00 -14.27
C ARG A 180 9.49 8.01 -15.41
N ASP A 181 8.76 9.12 -15.37
CA ASP A 181 8.83 10.16 -16.41
C ASP A 181 10.21 10.85 -16.40
N ALA A 182 10.82 11.01 -15.23
CA ALA A 182 12.15 11.57 -15.09
C ALA A 182 13.25 10.65 -15.66
N ILE A 183 13.14 9.33 -15.48
CA ILE A 183 14.06 8.34 -16.10
C ILE A 183 13.94 8.43 -17.63
N SER A 184 12.71 8.43 -18.14
CA SER A 184 12.44 8.58 -19.57
C SER A 184 13.07 9.85 -20.14
N LYS A 185 12.86 11.00 -19.48
CA LYS A 185 13.43 12.28 -19.88
C LYS A 185 14.95 12.37 -19.68
N ALA A 186 15.49 11.68 -18.67
CA ALA A 186 16.92 11.69 -18.38
C ALA A 186 17.72 10.94 -19.44
N PHE A 187 17.21 9.81 -19.91
CA PHE A 187 17.98 8.87 -20.74
C PHE A 187 17.36 8.64 -22.13
N ASP A 188 16.42 9.49 -22.54
CA ASP A 188 15.75 9.45 -23.85
C ASP A 188 15.12 8.09 -24.16
N THR A 189 14.40 7.54 -23.17
CA THR A 189 13.70 6.26 -23.29
C THR A 189 12.19 6.44 -23.36
N ASP A 190 11.49 5.53 -24.03
CA ASP A 190 10.03 5.50 -24.07
C ASP A 190 9.46 5.28 -22.67
N VAL A 191 8.57 6.18 -22.23
CA VAL A 191 7.87 6.09 -20.95
C VAL A 191 7.15 4.75 -20.80
N ALA A 192 6.57 4.21 -21.88
CA ALA A 192 5.88 2.93 -21.83
C ALA A 192 6.83 1.75 -21.59
N ALA A 193 8.06 1.81 -22.13
CA ALA A 193 9.09 0.83 -21.87
C ALA A 193 9.58 0.89 -20.42
N VAL A 194 9.84 2.10 -19.89
CA VAL A 194 10.20 2.31 -18.47
C VAL A 194 9.08 1.81 -17.56
N GLU A 195 7.82 2.11 -17.87
CA GLU A 195 6.67 1.62 -17.10
C GLU A 195 6.61 0.09 -17.12
N ARG A 196 6.72 -0.54 -18.29
CA ARG A 196 6.70 -2.01 -18.40
C ARG A 196 7.81 -2.62 -17.56
N ALA A 197 9.05 -2.16 -17.74
CA ALA A 197 10.20 -2.65 -16.99
C ALA A 197 10.01 -2.46 -15.48
N PHE A 198 9.49 -1.32 -15.03
CA PHE A 198 9.18 -1.08 -13.63
C PHE A 198 8.10 -2.02 -13.09
N MET A 199 7.03 -2.29 -13.85
CA MET A 199 5.98 -3.18 -13.35
C MET A 199 6.43 -4.65 -13.22
N LEU A 200 7.43 -5.06 -14.00
CA LEU A 200 8.05 -6.38 -13.94
C LEU A 200 9.12 -6.51 -12.85
N THR A 201 9.91 -5.46 -12.66
CA THR A 201 11.04 -5.47 -11.71
C THR A 201 10.67 -4.90 -10.34
N ASN A 202 9.62 -4.09 -10.26
CA ASN A 202 9.23 -3.32 -9.08
C ASN A 202 10.38 -2.46 -8.52
N ASP A 203 11.22 -1.91 -9.40
CA ASP A 203 12.44 -1.19 -9.04
C ASP A 203 12.88 -0.20 -10.12
N LEU A 204 12.54 1.07 -9.90
CA LEU A 204 12.94 2.13 -10.80
C LEU A 204 14.46 2.37 -10.79
N GLY A 205 15.18 1.96 -9.74
CA GLY A 205 16.62 2.11 -9.64
C GLY A 205 17.35 1.23 -10.66
N LEU A 206 16.91 -0.03 -10.78
CA LEU A 206 17.39 -0.92 -11.85
C LEU A 206 17.01 -0.39 -13.23
N VAL A 207 15.79 0.10 -13.40
CA VAL A 207 15.32 0.65 -14.69
C VAL A 207 16.16 1.88 -15.08
N ALA A 208 16.49 2.75 -14.14
CA ALA A 208 17.36 3.91 -14.36
C ALA A 208 18.77 3.49 -14.82
N VAL A 209 19.35 2.45 -14.20
CA VAL A 209 20.66 1.91 -14.61
C VAL A 209 20.60 1.34 -16.03
N ALA A 210 19.57 0.56 -16.36
CA ALA A 210 19.39 0.02 -17.71
C ALA A 210 19.24 1.15 -18.75
N ALA A 211 18.39 2.15 -18.46
CA ALA A 211 18.19 3.31 -19.30
C ALA A 211 19.50 4.11 -19.52
N CYS A 212 20.30 4.29 -18.47
CA CYS A 212 21.60 4.96 -18.55
C CYS A 212 22.62 4.18 -19.40
N ASN A 213 22.65 2.85 -19.29
CA ASN A 213 23.62 2.00 -20.01
C ASN A 213 23.35 1.89 -21.52
N GLY A 214 22.09 1.78 -21.92
CA GLY A 214 21.77 1.51 -23.34
C GLY A 214 20.37 1.94 -23.76
N GLY A 215 19.77 2.89 -23.04
CA GLY A 215 18.48 3.47 -23.40
C GLY A 215 17.37 2.41 -23.50
N ASN A 216 16.53 2.56 -24.53
CA ASN A 216 15.37 1.69 -24.75
C ASN A 216 15.70 0.22 -24.88
N GLU A 217 16.83 -0.12 -25.50
CA GLU A 217 17.21 -1.51 -25.76
C GLU A 217 17.44 -2.27 -24.45
N GLU A 218 18.21 -1.68 -23.53
CA GLU A 218 18.49 -2.29 -22.22
C GLU A 218 17.26 -2.28 -21.31
N VAL A 219 16.43 -1.23 -21.36
CA VAL A 219 15.16 -1.20 -20.61
C VAL A 219 14.21 -2.31 -21.06
N GLN A 220 14.14 -2.59 -22.36
CA GLN A 220 13.26 -3.63 -22.90
C GLN A 220 13.74 -5.06 -22.58
N LYS A 221 15.04 -5.25 -22.31
CA LYS A 221 15.60 -6.53 -21.84
C LYS A 221 15.22 -6.86 -20.41
N LEU A 222 14.74 -5.89 -19.63
CA LEU A 222 14.28 -6.13 -18.26
C LEU A 222 12.98 -6.94 -18.28
N ASP A 223 13.03 -8.10 -17.63
CA ASP A 223 11.91 -9.02 -17.49
C ASP A 223 11.75 -9.44 -16.01
N ILE A 224 10.76 -10.29 -15.76
CA ILE A 224 10.48 -10.90 -14.47
C ILE A 224 11.73 -11.60 -13.93
N GLN A 225 11.97 -11.41 -12.63
CA GLN A 225 13.05 -12.07 -11.91
C GLN A 225 12.48 -12.86 -10.75
N LEU A 226 12.99 -14.08 -10.57
CA LEU A 226 12.59 -14.93 -9.47
C LEU A 226 12.98 -14.29 -8.12
N ASN A 227 12.13 -14.47 -7.12
CA ASN A 227 12.17 -13.79 -5.80
C ASN A 227 12.09 -12.26 -5.82
N ARG A 228 11.69 -11.66 -6.95
CA ARG A 228 11.38 -10.25 -7.04
C ARG A 228 9.92 -10.07 -7.45
N PRO A 229 9.03 -9.65 -6.54
CA PRO A 229 7.60 -9.60 -6.82
C PRO A 229 7.26 -8.65 -7.96
N VAL A 230 6.41 -9.14 -8.85
CA VAL A 230 5.81 -8.41 -9.97
C VAL A 230 4.59 -7.66 -9.45
N LYS A 231 4.36 -6.41 -9.89
CA LYS A 231 3.15 -5.68 -9.54
C LYS A 231 1.93 -6.47 -10.02
N MET A 232 1.05 -6.85 -9.10
CA MET A 232 -0.09 -7.69 -9.43
C MET A 232 -1.12 -6.98 -10.33
N MET A 233 -1.63 -7.64 -11.37
CA MET A 233 -2.71 -7.16 -12.23
C MET A 233 -4.00 -6.91 -11.43
N LEU A 234 -4.69 -5.81 -11.73
CA LEU A 234 -5.89 -5.36 -11.01
C LEU A 234 -7.15 -5.53 -11.88
N ALA A 235 -8.31 -5.69 -11.23
CA ALA A 235 -9.60 -5.78 -11.92
C ALA A 235 -10.44 -4.51 -11.74
N GLN A 236 -11.25 -4.18 -12.75
CA GLN A 236 -12.30 -3.17 -12.66
C GLN A 236 -13.61 -3.80 -12.14
N VAL A 237 -14.47 -3.00 -11.52
CA VAL A 237 -15.83 -3.47 -11.16
C VAL A 237 -16.69 -3.42 -12.41
N THR A 238 -17.46 -4.48 -12.67
CA THR A 238 -18.52 -4.45 -13.68
C THR A 238 -19.88 -4.25 -13.02
N PRO A 239 -20.77 -3.40 -13.55
CA PRO A 239 -22.11 -3.22 -13.00
C PRO A 239 -22.98 -4.48 -13.17
N SER A 240 -22.82 -5.21 -14.27
CA SER A 240 -23.60 -6.43 -14.56
C SER A 240 -22.78 -7.45 -15.35
N ILE A 241 -23.24 -8.72 -15.34
CA ILE A 241 -22.65 -9.79 -16.14
C ILE A 241 -22.83 -9.50 -17.64
N ARG A 242 -24.02 -9.07 -18.06
CA ARG A 242 -24.27 -8.60 -19.44
C ARG A 242 -23.30 -7.52 -19.90
N SER A 243 -23.00 -6.52 -19.05
CA SER A 243 -22.03 -5.48 -19.41
C SER A 243 -20.63 -6.06 -19.61
N ALA A 244 -20.24 -7.06 -18.82
CA ALA A 244 -18.95 -7.72 -18.97
C ALA A 244 -18.87 -8.53 -20.27
N LEU A 245 -19.93 -9.26 -20.63
CA LEU A 245 -20.03 -9.99 -21.90
C LEU A 245 -20.00 -9.05 -23.10
N ASN A 246 -20.69 -7.91 -23.05
CA ASN A 246 -20.64 -6.91 -24.11
C ASN A 246 -19.24 -6.33 -24.32
N ASP A 247 -18.50 -6.11 -23.22
CA ASP A 247 -17.14 -5.54 -23.27
C ASP A 247 -16.08 -6.56 -23.71
N LEU A 248 -16.24 -7.84 -23.36
CA LEU A 248 -15.18 -8.86 -23.50
C LEU A 248 -15.49 -9.97 -24.51
N GLY A 249 -16.76 -10.18 -24.87
CA GLY A 249 -17.21 -11.34 -25.64
C GLY A 249 -17.24 -12.60 -24.78
N GLU A 250 -16.60 -13.66 -25.25
CA GLU A 250 -16.35 -14.88 -24.47
C GLU A 250 -15.44 -14.58 -23.27
N VAL A 251 -15.80 -15.10 -22.10
CA VAL A 251 -15.10 -14.80 -20.84
C VAL A 251 -14.70 -16.06 -20.10
N ALA A 252 -13.59 -15.96 -19.37
CA ALA A 252 -13.17 -16.92 -18.36
C ALA A 252 -13.69 -16.48 -16.99
N VAL A 253 -14.55 -17.28 -16.39
CA VAL A 253 -15.21 -17.01 -15.11
C VAL A 253 -14.64 -17.91 -14.02
N GLU A 254 -14.32 -17.28 -12.90
CA GLU A 254 -13.68 -17.84 -11.71
C GLU A 254 -14.37 -17.29 -10.47
N TRP A 255 -14.24 -17.98 -9.33
CA TRP A 255 -14.74 -17.44 -8.08
C TRP A 255 -13.89 -16.26 -7.62
N LYS A 256 -14.55 -15.22 -7.11
CA LYS A 256 -13.87 -14.16 -6.38
C LYS A 256 -13.83 -14.54 -4.90
N PHE A 257 -12.80 -15.26 -4.53
CA PHE A 257 -12.55 -15.65 -3.14
C PHE A 257 -12.47 -14.43 -2.20
N ASP A 258 -13.02 -14.59 -0.98
CA ASP A 258 -12.80 -13.69 0.16
C ASP A 258 -11.56 -14.16 0.92
N GLY A 259 -10.41 -13.58 0.58
CA GLY A 259 -9.13 -14.02 1.11
C GLY A 259 -8.07 -12.94 1.04
N ALA A 260 -6.81 -13.37 1.12
CA ALA A 260 -5.67 -12.52 0.83
C ALA A 260 -4.92 -13.02 -0.41
N ARG A 261 -4.89 -12.18 -1.45
CA ARG A 261 -4.08 -12.41 -2.63
C ARG A 261 -2.60 -12.51 -2.28
N VAL A 262 -1.97 -13.57 -2.79
CA VAL A 262 -0.55 -13.86 -2.65
C VAL A 262 0.09 -14.11 -4.02
N GLN A 263 1.35 -13.72 -4.15
CA GLN A 263 2.23 -14.09 -5.26
C GLN A 263 3.35 -14.96 -4.72
N ILE A 264 3.57 -16.11 -5.34
CA ILE A 264 4.41 -17.19 -4.81
C ILE A 264 5.52 -17.45 -5.81
N HIS A 265 6.77 -17.22 -5.40
CA HIS A 265 7.97 -17.50 -6.17
C HIS A 265 8.56 -18.82 -5.67
N LYS A 266 8.70 -19.80 -6.54
CA LYS A 266 9.28 -21.12 -6.26
C LYS A 266 10.64 -21.24 -6.96
N LYS A 267 11.67 -21.68 -6.22
CA LYS A 267 12.98 -22.10 -6.74
C LYS A 267 13.43 -23.38 -6.05
N GLY A 268 13.15 -24.54 -6.66
CA GLY A 268 13.24 -25.83 -5.97
C GLY A 268 12.37 -25.80 -4.73
N ASP A 269 12.95 -26.09 -3.56
CA ASP A 269 12.24 -26.04 -2.28
C ASP A 269 12.19 -24.64 -1.65
N ASN A 270 12.87 -23.64 -2.24
CA ASN A 270 12.83 -22.28 -1.71
C ASN A 270 11.58 -21.57 -2.21
N ILE A 271 10.65 -21.29 -1.30
CA ILE A 271 9.41 -20.57 -1.58
C ILE A 271 9.48 -19.17 -0.97
N HIS A 272 9.13 -18.15 -1.76
CA HIS A 272 8.84 -16.82 -1.25
C HIS A 272 7.38 -16.47 -1.54
N ILE A 273 6.67 -16.00 -0.52
CA ILE A 273 5.27 -15.60 -0.63
C ILE A 273 5.18 -14.10 -0.35
N PHE A 274 4.66 -13.37 -1.32
CA PHE A 274 4.44 -11.93 -1.24
C PHE A 274 2.96 -11.62 -1.12
N SER A 275 2.61 -10.74 -0.19
CA SER A 275 1.24 -10.25 -0.02
C SER A 275 0.82 -9.33 -1.18
N ARG A 276 -0.43 -8.87 -1.17
CA ARG A 276 -0.92 -7.85 -2.10
C ARG A 276 -0.08 -6.56 -2.12
N ARG A 277 0.56 -6.20 -1.02
CA ARG A 277 1.45 -5.03 -0.93
C ARG A 277 2.89 -5.35 -1.31
N LEU A 278 3.13 -6.56 -1.78
CA LEU A 278 4.44 -7.12 -2.13
C LEU A 278 5.38 -7.28 -0.92
N GLU A 279 4.83 -7.23 0.30
CA GLU A 279 5.56 -7.57 1.52
C GLU A 279 5.79 -9.08 1.56
N ASN A 280 7.02 -9.50 1.88
CA ASN A 280 7.35 -10.90 2.11
C ASN A 280 6.68 -11.42 3.39
N VAL A 281 5.78 -12.38 3.24
CA VAL A 281 5.01 -13.01 4.33
C VAL A 281 5.31 -14.51 4.47
N THR A 282 6.39 -14.98 3.84
CA THR A 282 6.79 -16.40 3.78
C THR A 282 6.84 -17.04 5.17
N SER A 283 7.55 -16.42 6.11
CA SER A 283 7.74 -16.96 7.46
C SER A 283 6.44 -17.09 8.26
N SER A 284 5.39 -16.38 7.86
CA SER A 284 4.07 -16.39 8.53
C SER A 284 3.15 -17.48 8.00
N LEU A 285 3.52 -18.13 6.89
CA LEU A 285 2.67 -19.05 6.12
C LEU A 285 3.35 -20.41 5.85
N PRO A 286 3.87 -21.11 6.88
CA PRO A 286 4.62 -22.37 6.69
C PRO A 286 3.78 -23.50 6.07
N ASP A 287 2.49 -23.56 6.39
CA ASP A 287 1.52 -24.49 5.80
C ASP A 287 1.32 -24.26 4.29
N VAL A 288 1.31 -22.99 3.85
CA VAL A 288 1.22 -22.65 2.42
C VAL A 288 2.53 -22.96 1.71
N VAL A 289 3.67 -22.72 2.35
CA VAL A 289 5.00 -23.09 1.82
C VAL A 289 5.08 -24.59 1.56
N GLU A 290 4.74 -25.40 2.55
CA GLU A 290 4.73 -26.86 2.44
C GLU A 290 3.77 -27.34 1.33
N ALA A 291 2.55 -26.78 1.28
CA ALA A 291 1.58 -27.12 0.24
C ALA A 291 2.12 -26.82 -1.17
N VAL A 292 2.83 -25.71 -1.37
CA VAL A 292 3.45 -25.35 -2.66
C VAL A 292 4.62 -26.28 -3.00
N GLN A 293 5.49 -26.59 -2.03
CA GLN A 293 6.63 -27.48 -2.24
C GLN A 293 6.19 -28.87 -2.72
N GLU A 294 5.16 -29.43 -2.09
CA GLU A 294 4.72 -30.80 -2.33
C GLU A 294 3.85 -30.96 -3.59
N ASN A 295 3.12 -29.91 -3.99
CA ASN A 295 2.06 -30.04 -4.99
C ASN A 295 2.29 -29.24 -6.27
N VAL A 296 3.32 -28.37 -6.33
CA VAL A 296 3.67 -27.65 -7.56
C VAL A 296 4.87 -28.32 -8.23
N ASN A 297 4.61 -28.98 -9.36
CA ASN A 297 5.63 -29.62 -10.17
C ASN A 297 6.35 -28.60 -11.08
N ALA A 298 7.28 -27.84 -10.50
CA ALA A 298 8.13 -26.91 -11.23
C ALA A 298 9.48 -26.71 -10.52
N ASP A 299 10.57 -26.61 -11.28
CA ASP A 299 11.87 -26.21 -10.74
C ASP A 299 11.84 -24.73 -10.38
N THR A 300 11.26 -23.91 -11.25
CA THR A 300 11.03 -22.49 -10.98
C THR A 300 9.65 -22.05 -11.43
N ALA A 301 8.95 -21.29 -10.60
CA ALA A 301 7.63 -20.77 -10.97
C ALA A 301 7.32 -19.45 -10.24
N ILE A 302 6.47 -18.62 -10.86
CA ILE A 302 5.80 -17.52 -10.17
C ILE A 302 4.30 -17.72 -10.34
N LEU A 303 3.61 -17.97 -9.24
CA LEU A 303 2.18 -18.28 -9.18
C LEU A 303 1.43 -17.15 -8.50
N GLU A 304 0.15 -16.98 -8.83
CA GLU A 304 -0.75 -16.13 -8.08
C GLU A 304 -1.97 -16.89 -7.62
N GLY A 305 -2.39 -16.61 -6.38
CA GLY A 305 -3.56 -17.23 -5.78
C GLY A 305 -4.15 -16.42 -4.65
N GLU A 306 -5.27 -16.89 -4.14
CA GLU A 306 -5.93 -16.35 -2.95
C GLU A 306 -5.76 -17.34 -1.79
N ALA A 307 -5.13 -16.87 -0.70
CA ALA A 307 -5.08 -17.61 0.55
C ALA A 307 -6.38 -17.33 1.34
N VAL A 308 -7.19 -18.36 1.58
CA VAL A 308 -8.49 -18.26 2.23
C VAL A 308 -8.45 -19.02 3.55
N ALA A 309 -8.85 -18.38 4.64
CA ALA A 309 -9.07 -19.07 5.90
C ALA A 309 -10.40 -19.81 5.84
N ILE A 310 -10.42 -21.10 6.14
CA ILE A 310 -11.63 -21.94 6.05
C ILE A 310 -12.11 -22.29 7.47
N GLY A 311 -13.42 -22.19 7.69
CA GLY A 311 -14.09 -22.59 8.93
C GLY A 311 -14.39 -24.10 8.96
N GLU A 312 -14.84 -24.60 10.11
CA GLU A 312 -15.23 -26.02 10.25
C GLU A 312 -16.43 -26.39 9.37
N ASP A 313 -17.25 -25.41 9.00
CA ASP A 313 -18.39 -25.52 8.09
C ASP A 313 -17.98 -25.51 6.60
N GLY A 314 -16.68 -25.40 6.30
CA GLY A 314 -16.15 -25.31 4.95
C GLY A 314 -16.30 -23.92 4.30
N LYS A 315 -16.88 -22.94 5.00
CA LYS A 315 -17.04 -21.57 4.50
C LYS A 315 -15.82 -20.71 4.81
N PRO A 316 -15.62 -19.59 4.08
CA PRO A 316 -14.58 -18.62 4.40
C PRO A 316 -14.77 -18.02 5.79
N ARG A 317 -13.67 -17.92 6.55
CA ARG A 317 -13.60 -17.13 7.77
C ARG A 317 -13.38 -15.66 7.43
N ALA A 318 -13.71 -14.80 8.38
CA ALA A 318 -13.48 -13.37 8.26
C ALA A 318 -12.01 -13.04 7.94
N PHE A 319 -11.80 -12.08 7.03
CA PHE A 319 -10.49 -11.59 6.60
C PHE A 319 -9.54 -11.22 7.76
N GLN A 320 -10.07 -10.81 8.92
CA GLN A 320 -9.28 -10.53 10.12
C GLN A 320 -8.44 -11.72 10.58
N ASP A 321 -8.92 -12.94 10.39
CA ASP A 321 -8.17 -14.16 10.74
C ASP A 321 -6.96 -14.36 9.81
N ILE A 322 -7.09 -13.98 8.54
CA ILE A 322 -5.98 -13.98 7.58
C ILE A 322 -4.95 -12.89 7.94
N LEU A 323 -5.40 -11.71 8.37
CA LEU A 323 -4.49 -10.66 8.85
C LEU A 323 -3.71 -11.08 10.11
N LYS A 324 -4.35 -11.84 11.02
CA LYS A 324 -3.67 -12.41 12.18
C LYS A 324 -2.55 -13.36 11.76
N ARG A 325 -2.75 -14.14 10.70
CA ARG A 325 -1.72 -15.00 10.08
C ARG A 325 -0.57 -14.15 9.53
N PHE A 326 -0.85 -13.24 8.60
CA PHE A 326 0.18 -12.51 7.83
C PHE A 326 1.10 -11.67 8.73
N ARG A 327 0.56 -11.08 9.81
CA ARG A 327 1.32 -10.22 10.73
C ARG A 327 2.07 -10.98 11.83
N ARG A 328 1.91 -12.29 11.92
CA ARG A 328 2.45 -13.08 13.04
C ARG A 328 3.96 -13.28 12.90
N LYS A 329 4.69 -13.11 14.01
CA LYS A 329 6.14 -13.35 14.08
C LYS A 329 6.57 -14.40 15.11
N TYR A 330 5.66 -14.79 16.01
CA TYR A 330 5.88 -15.75 17.09
C TYR A 330 4.71 -16.74 17.15
N ASP A 331 4.95 -17.97 17.60
CA ASP A 331 3.96 -19.06 17.65
C ASP A 331 3.24 -19.28 16.31
N VAL A 332 3.98 -19.21 15.20
CA VAL A 332 3.42 -19.24 13.85
C VAL A 332 2.71 -20.57 13.59
N GLU A 333 3.33 -21.68 13.99
CA GLU A 333 2.84 -23.04 13.82
C GLU A 333 1.53 -23.28 14.58
N ALA A 334 1.41 -22.73 15.79
CA ALA A 334 0.20 -22.85 16.59
C ALA A 334 -0.97 -22.08 15.93
N ILE A 335 -0.72 -20.88 15.43
CA ILE A 335 -1.75 -20.10 14.73
C ILE A 335 -2.09 -20.72 13.37
N ALA A 336 -1.10 -21.29 12.65
CA ALA A 336 -1.36 -21.98 11.40
C ALA A 336 -2.31 -23.17 11.58
N LYS A 337 -2.17 -23.93 12.67
CA LYS A 337 -3.12 -24.99 13.04
C LYS A 337 -4.50 -24.45 13.41
N ALA A 338 -4.57 -23.33 14.13
CA ALA A 338 -5.83 -22.74 14.57
C ALA A 338 -6.60 -22.00 13.46
N ILE A 339 -5.89 -21.54 12.43
CA ILE A 339 -6.44 -20.80 11.28
C ILE A 339 -5.80 -21.40 10.01
N PRO A 340 -6.23 -22.60 9.58
CA PRO A 340 -5.69 -23.22 8.37
C PRO A 340 -6.05 -22.38 7.14
N LEU A 341 -5.09 -22.25 6.22
CA LEU A 341 -5.30 -21.55 4.95
C LEU A 341 -5.37 -22.54 3.79
N LYS A 342 -6.36 -22.34 2.92
CA LYS A 342 -6.47 -23.00 1.62
C LYS A 342 -6.01 -22.04 0.53
N LEU A 343 -5.06 -22.47 -0.28
CA LEU A 343 -4.49 -21.68 -1.38
C LEU A 343 -5.21 -21.99 -2.70
N ASN A 344 -5.94 -21.02 -3.23
CA ASN A 344 -6.66 -21.12 -4.50
C ASN A 344 -5.85 -20.40 -5.59
N LEU A 345 -5.12 -21.15 -6.41
CA LEU A 345 -4.28 -20.62 -7.49
C LEU A 345 -5.12 -20.26 -8.73
N PHE A 346 -4.91 -19.06 -9.25
CA PHE A 346 -5.65 -18.55 -10.40
C PHE A 346 -4.77 -18.12 -11.59
N ASP A 347 -3.46 -17.92 -11.42
CA ASP A 347 -2.54 -17.58 -12.53
C ASP A 347 -1.11 -18.11 -12.33
N ILE A 348 -0.35 -18.17 -13.42
CA ILE A 348 1.10 -18.48 -13.45
C ILE A 348 1.80 -17.50 -14.39
N LEU A 349 2.79 -16.77 -13.87
CA LEU A 349 3.46 -15.67 -14.55
C LEU A 349 4.85 -16.05 -15.07
N TYR A 350 5.43 -17.12 -14.54
CA TYR A 350 6.76 -17.60 -14.90
C TYR A 350 6.82 -19.11 -14.64
N PHE A 351 7.45 -19.86 -15.53
CA PHE A 351 7.60 -21.31 -15.42
C PHE A 351 8.91 -21.77 -16.05
N ASN A 352 9.75 -22.46 -15.27
CA ASN A 352 10.97 -23.15 -15.71
C ASN A 352 11.88 -22.34 -16.65
N GLY A 353 12.14 -21.06 -16.34
CA GLY A 353 13.01 -20.21 -17.14
C GLY A 353 12.28 -19.20 -18.03
N GLU A 354 10.97 -19.40 -18.26
CA GLU A 354 10.21 -18.61 -19.22
C GLU A 354 9.19 -17.70 -18.53
N SER A 355 9.18 -16.43 -18.93
CA SER A 355 8.16 -15.45 -18.59
C SER A 355 6.89 -15.74 -19.38
N LEU A 356 5.75 -15.79 -18.70
CA LEU A 356 4.44 -16.12 -19.30
C LEU A 356 3.51 -14.91 -19.41
N ILE A 357 3.95 -13.72 -18.99
CA ILE A 357 3.09 -12.53 -18.92
C ILE A 357 2.48 -12.13 -20.25
N ASP A 358 3.21 -12.30 -21.35
CA ASP A 358 2.77 -11.90 -22.68
C ASP A 358 1.91 -13.02 -23.33
N ASN A 359 1.84 -14.20 -22.71
CA ASN A 359 0.99 -15.30 -23.17
C ASN A 359 -0.48 -15.08 -22.80
N PRO A 360 -1.43 -15.55 -23.62
CA PRO A 360 -2.86 -15.58 -23.31
C PRO A 360 -3.19 -16.26 -21.98
N LEU A 361 -4.20 -15.77 -21.25
CA LEU A 361 -4.67 -16.38 -19.99
C LEU A 361 -4.97 -17.88 -20.16
N ARG A 362 -5.58 -18.31 -21.27
CA ARG A 362 -5.82 -19.74 -21.56
C ARG A 362 -4.55 -20.58 -21.42
N LYS A 363 -3.42 -20.10 -21.98
CA LYS A 363 -2.16 -20.83 -21.94
C LYS A 363 -1.57 -20.89 -20.54
N ARG A 364 -1.63 -19.77 -19.81
CA ARG A 364 -1.18 -19.72 -18.41
C ARG A 364 -2.00 -20.67 -17.54
N ARG A 365 -3.32 -20.66 -17.70
CA ARG A 365 -4.24 -21.55 -16.97
C ARG A 365 -4.03 -23.03 -17.29
N GLU A 366 -3.80 -23.38 -18.54
CA GLU A 366 -3.44 -24.74 -18.94
C GLU A 366 -2.16 -25.21 -18.22
N LEU A 367 -1.10 -24.41 -18.27
CA LEU A 367 0.16 -24.73 -17.59
C LEU A 367 -0.02 -24.84 -16.07
N LEU A 368 -0.80 -23.95 -15.47
CA LEU A 368 -1.10 -24.00 -14.04
C LEU A 368 -1.84 -25.30 -13.67
N PHE A 369 -2.85 -25.69 -14.45
CA PHE A 369 -3.62 -26.92 -14.22
C PHE A 369 -2.78 -28.19 -14.37
N GLN A 370 -1.91 -28.25 -15.38
CA GLN A 370 -1.06 -29.41 -15.65
C GLN A 370 0.03 -29.63 -14.60
N ASN A 371 0.47 -28.57 -13.92
CA ASN A 371 1.64 -28.60 -13.04
C ASN A 371 1.32 -28.42 -11.56
N VAL A 372 0.03 -28.39 -11.18
CA VAL A 372 -0.39 -28.31 -9.78
C VAL A 372 -1.31 -29.47 -9.43
N GLN A 373 -0.88 -30.32 -8.50
CA GLN A 373 -1.69 -31.40 -7.95
C GLN A 373 -2.66 -30.84 -6.90
N SER A 374 -3.93 -30.67 -7.27
CA SER A 374 -4.93 -30.11 -6.37
C SER A 374 -5.30 -31.08 -5.23
N ASN A 375 -5.47 -30.55 -4.02
CA ASN A 375 -5.92 -31.23 -2.80
C ASN A 375 -6.64 -30.24 -1.86
N ASP A 376 -6.86 -30.62 -0.60
CA ASP A 376 -7.59 -29.77 0.36
C ASP A 376 -6.86 -28.49 0.79
N ARG A 377 -5.52 -28.46 0.72
CA ARG A 377 -4.67 -27.31 1.10
C ARG A 377 -4.38 -26.37 -0.07
N ILE A 378 -4.25 -26.90 -1.28
CA ILE A 378 -3.90 -26.14 -2.47
C ILE A 378 -4.71 -26.66 -3.66
N LEU A 379 -5.29 -25.75 -4.44
CA LEU A 379 -6.01 -26.11 -5.66
C LEU A 379 -5.80 -25.06 -6.74
N VAL A 380 -5.96 -25.50 -7.98
CA VAL A 380 -6.18 -24.61 -9.11
C VAL A 380 -7.67 -24.27 -9.13
N ASP A 381 -8.01 -22.98 -9.06
CA ASP A 381 -9.40 -22.53 -9.08
C ASP A 381 -10.15 -23.08 -10.30
N ARG A 382 -11.44 -23.37 -10.17
CA ARG A 382 -12.26 -23.81 -11.30
C ARG A 382 -12.52 -22.62 -12.22
N GLN A 383 -12.12 -22.77 -13.47
CA GLN A 383 -12.40 -21.78 -14.52
C GLN A 383 -13.40 -22.37 -15.52
N VAL A 384 -14.45 -21.60 -15.82
CA VAL A 384 -15.39 -21.91 -16.90
C VAL A 384 -15.23 -20.85 -17.98
N ILE A 385 -15.11 -21.27 -19.23
CA ILE A 385 -14.99 -20.35 -20.37
C ILE A 385 -16.28 -20.42 -21.17
N THR A 386 -17.00 -19.30 -21.25
CA THR A 386 -18.36 -19.25 -21.78
C THR A 386 -18.71 -17.82 -22.20
N ASP A 387 -19.69 -17.69 -23.09
CA ASP A 387 -20.38 -16.45 -23.43
C ASP A 387 -21.86 -16.48 -22.96
N ASN A 388 -22.28 -17.55 -22.28
CA ASN A 388 -23.64 -17.74 -21.80
C ASN A 388 -23.88 -17.00 -20.47
N GLU A 389 -24.71 -15.96 -20.50
CA GLU A 389 -25.06 -15.18 -19.31
C GLU A 389 -25.68 -16.03 -18.19
N GLU A 390 -26.52 -17.01 -18.48
CA GLU A 390 -27.20 -17.84 -17.47
C GLU A 390 -26.21 -18.71 -16.69
N GLU A 391 -25.26 -19.36 -17.39
CA GLU A 391 -24.20 -20.16 -16.77
C GLU A 391 -23.33 -19.29 -15.83
N ILE A 392 -23.02 -18.05 -16.25
CA ILE A 392 -22.25 -17.12 -15.42
C ILE A 392 -23.04 -16.69 -14.18
N GLN A 393 -24.37 -16.51 -14.30
CA GLN A 393 -25.24 -16.19 -13.16
C GLN A 393 -25.30 -17.35 -12.16
N GLU A 394 -25.31 -18.60 -12.63
CA GLU A 394 -25.24 -19.78 -11.76
C GLU A 394 -23.91 -19.83 -11.00
N ILE A 395 -22.78 -19.65 -11.68
CA ILE A 395 -21.45 -19.60 -11.04
C ILE A 395 -21.38 -18.45 -10.01
N TYR A 396 -21.98 -17.30 -10.32
CA TYR A 396 -22.07 -16.17 -9.41
C TYR A 396 -22.91 -16.49 -8.17
N ALA A 397 -24.08 -17.09 -8.34
CA ALA A 397 -24.92 -17.52 -7.22
C ALA A 397 -24.23 -18.57 -6.36
N ASP A 398 -23.52 -19.52 -6.97
CA ASP A 398 -22.74 -20.55 -6.27
C ASP A 398 -21.64 -19.94 -5.41
N ALA A 399 -20.88 -18.99 -5.95
CA ALA A 399 -19.83 -18.30 -5.20
C ALA A 399 -20.38 -17.58 -3.97
N LEU A 400 -21.53 -16.92 -4.09
CA LEU A 400 -22.19 -16.23 -2.97
C LEU A 400 -22.74 -17.23 -1.93
N ARG A 401 -23.37 -18.33 -2.37
CA ARG A 401 -23.86 -19.39 -1.46
C ARG A 401 -22.73 -20.04 -0.68
N ALA A 402 -21.55 -20.15 -1.28
CA ALA A 402 -20.34 -20.64 -0.64
C ALA A 402 -19.68 -19.60 0.30
N GLY A 403 -20.20 -18.38 0.38
CA GLY A 403 -19.70 -17.31 1.27
C GLY A 403 -18.53 -16.50 0.72
N HIS A 404 -18.28 -16.55 -0.61
CA HIS A 404 -17.26 -15.73 -1.26
C HIS A 404 -17.83 -14.41 -1.82
N GLU A 405 -16.96 -13.52 -2.30
CA GLU A 405 -17.36 -12.15 -2.67
C GLU A 405 -18.15 -12.03 -3.99
N GLY A 406 -18.20 -13.08 -4.81
CA GLY A 406 -18.79 -13.09 -6.14
C GLY A 406 -17.89 -13.76 -7.17
N ILE A 407 -17.76 -13.19 -8.37
CA ILE A 407 -16.96 -13.77 -9.47
C ILE A 407 -15.95 -12.80 -10.06
N MET A 408 -14.87 -13.38 -10.57
CA MET A 408 -13.92 -12.75 -11.48
C MET A 408 -14.31 -13.11 -12.91
N ILE A 409 -14.31 -12.12 -13.81
CA ILE A 409 -14.64 -12.29 -15.23
C ILE A 409 -13.44 -11.78 -16.02
N LYS A 410 -12.76 -12.67 -16.74
CA LYS A 410 -11.47 -12.39 -17.37
C LYS A 410 -11.54 -12.62 -18.87
N LYS A 411 -10.82 -11.83 -19.67
CA LYS A 411 -10.65 -12.06 -21.10
C LYS A 411 -9.69 -13.25 -21.33
N PRO A 412 -10.13 -14.37 -21.94
CA PRO A 412 -9.32 -15.59 -22.06
C PRO A 412 -8.04 -15.40 -22.87
N ASP A 413 -8.08 -14.53 -23.89
CA ASP A 413 -6.95 -14.33 -24.80
C ASP A 413 -6.05 -13.15 -24.42
N ALA A 414 -6.30 -12.52 -23.26
CA ALA A 414 -5.52 -11.37 -22.83
C ALA A 414 -4.19 -11.77 -22.16
N PRO A 415 -3.12 -10.99 -22.40
CA PRO A 415 -1.88 -11.11 -21.63
C PRO A 415 -2.13 -10.67 -20.18
N TYR A 416 -1.20 -11.03 -19.30
CA TYR A 416 -1.13 -10.48 -17.96
C TYR A 416 -0.67 -9.01 -18.04
N SER A 417 -1.29 -8.12 -17.26
CA SER A 417 -0.95 -6.69 -17.27
C SER A 417 -0.49 -6.24 -15.87
N PRO A 418 0.80 -6.39 -15.55
CA PRO A 418 1.36 -6.05 -14.25
C PRO A 418 1.00 -4.63 -13.79
N GLY A 419 0.52 -4.50 -12.56
CA GLY A 419 0.17 -3.23 -11.91
C GLY A 419 -1.01 -2.46 -12.51
N LYS A 420 -1.53 -2.87 -13.68
CA LYS A 420 -2.58 -2.14 -14.39
C LYS A 420 -3.97 -2.59 -13.94
N ARG A 421 -4.88 -1.61 -13.86
CA ARG A 421 -6.33 -1.82 -13.71
C ARG A 421 -7.03 -1.67 -15.05
N GLY A 422 -6.77 -2.63 -15.94
CA GLY A 422 -7.38 -2.68 -17.27
C GLY A 422 -8.75 -3.34 -17.29
N LYS A 423 -9.38 -3.37 -18.47
CA LYS A 423 -10.65 -4.06 -18.72
C LYS A 423 -10.53 -5.58 -18.85
N ASN A 424 -9.33 -6.09 -19.05
CA ASN A 424 -9.10 -7.52 -19.26
C ASN A 424 -9.58 -8.38 -18.08
N TRP A 425 -9.54 -7.86 -16.85
CA TRP A 425 -10.12 -8.49 -15.67
C TRP A 425 -11.19 -7.58 -15.07
N LEU A 426 -12.39 -8.13 -14.92
CA LEU A 426 -13.53 -7.52 -14.26
C LEU A 426 -13.89 -8.33 -13.01
N LYS A 427 -14.55 -7.69 -12.05
CA LYS A 427 -15.11 -8.33 -10.87
C LYS A 427 -16.58 -7.96 -10.71
N LYS A 428 -17.42 -8.97 -10.49
CA LYS A 428 -18.83 -8.79 -10.11
C LYS A 428 -18.97 -9.18 -8.65
N LYS A 429 -19.34 -8.19 -7.83
CA LYS A 429 -19.76 -8.36 -6.43
C LYS A 429 -21.26 -8.07 -6.33
N PRO A 430 -21.94 -8.46 -5.24
CA PRO A 430 -23.25 -7.92 -4.91
C PRO A 430 -23.22 -6.40 -4.96
N LEU A 431 -24.33 -5.78 -5.35
CA LEU A 431 -24.48 -4.34 -5.14
C LEU A 431 -24.33 -4.11 -3.64
N MET A 432 -23.47 -3.15 -3.26
CA MET A 432 -23.38 -2.76 -1.86
C MET A 432 -24.74 -2.17 -1.49
N GLU A 433 -25.38 -2.75 -0.48
CA GLU A 433 -26.50 -2.08 0.18
C GLU A 433 -26.00 -0.71 0.65
N THR A 434 -26.87 0.29 0.60
CA THR A 434 -26.56 1.63 1.11
C THR A 434 -27.34 1.85 2.40
N LEU A 435 -26.73 2.61 3.30
CA LEU A 435 -27.38 3.10 4.51
C LEU A 435 -27.39 4.62 4.45
N ASP A 436 -28.53 5.20 4.80
CA ASP A 436 -28.63 6.64 5.03
C ASP A 436 -28.26 6.93 6.49
N LEU A 437 -27.18 7.67 6.72
CA LEU A 437 -26.60 7.87 8.05
C LEU A 437 -26.30 9.34 8.31
N VAL A 438 -26.46 9.77 9.55
CA VAL A 438 -26.27 11.17 9.95
C VAL A 438 -24.79 11.47 10.16
N VAL A 439 -24.35 12.64 9.70
CA VAL A 439 -23.01 13.14 9.99
C VAL A 439 -23.00 13.79 11.37
N ILE A 440 -22.28 13.18 12.31
CA ILE A 440 -22.26 13.58 13.74
C ILE A 440 -20.95 14.26 14.16
N GLY A 441 -19.98 14.34 13.25
CA GLY A 441 -18.67 14.92 13.51
C GLY A 441 -17.74 14.76 12.33
N ALA A 442 -16.55 15.35 12.40
CA ALA A 442 -15.60 15.35 11.30
C ALA A 442 -14.15 15.52 11.76
N GLU A 443 -13.20 15.39 10.83
CA GLU A 443 -11.80 15.71 11.05
C GLU A 443 -11.19 16.52 9.90
N TRP A 444 -10.41 17.55 10.24
CA TRP A 444 -9.57 18.29 9.28
C TRP A 444 -8.56 17.36 8.59
N GLY A 445 -8.24 17.60 7.32
CA GLY A 445 -7.32 16.79 6.53
C GLY A 445 -5.85 16.88 6.96
N TYR A 446 -4.95 16.22 6.23
CA TYR A 446 -3.50 16.30 6.45
C TYR A 446 -2.80 16.96 5.25
N GLY A 447 -1.65 17.59 5.50
CA GLY A 447 -0.77 18.13 4.45
C GLY A 447 -1.47 19.13 3.54
N ARG A 448 -1.47 18.88 2.23
CA ARG A 448 -2.10 19.75 1.22
C ARG A 448 -3.61 19.96 1.41
N ARG A 449 -4.28 19.10 2.18
CA ARG A 449 -5.72 19.18 2.49
C ARG A 449 -5.99 19.59 3.93
N ALA A 450 -5.02 20.19 4.64
CA ALA A 450 -5.19 20.57 6.04
C ALA A 450 -6.31 21.59 6.27
N ASN A 451 -6.67 22.36 5.24
CA ASN A 451 -7.77 23.34 5.23
C ASN A 451 -9.12 22.75 4.76
N LEU A 452 -9.20 21.44 4.53
CA LEU A 452 -10.44 20.76 4.09
C LEU A 452 -10.84 19.72 5.13
N ILE A 453 -12.14 19.52 5.32
CA ILE A 453 -12.65 18.43 6.13
C ILE A 453 -12.40 17.13 5.37
N GLY A 454 -11.61 16.22 5.93
CA GLY A 454 -11.10 15.03 5.25
C GLY A 454 -11.78 13.70 5.63
N SER A 455 -12.55 13.69 6.71
CA SER A 455 -13.26 12.50 7.20
C SER A 455 -14.50 12.90 7.98
N TYR A 456 -15.57 12.12 7.86
CA TYR A 456 -16.87 12.36 8.50
C TYR A 456 -17.23 11.18 9.40
N ALA A 457 -17.62 11.45 10.65
CA ALA A 457 -18.18 10.46 11.56
C ALA A 457 -19.66 10.28 11.28
N LEU A 458 -20.09 9.02 11.22
CA LEU A 458 -21.44 8.61 10.85
C LEU A 458 -22.17 8.03 12.07
N GLY A 459 -23.44 8.39 12.25
CA GLY A 459 -24.33 7.84 13.26
C GLY A 459 -25.62 7.29 12.63
N CYS A 460 -26.10 6.17 13.17
CA CYS A 460 -27.44 5.65 12.90
C CYS A 460 -28.45 6.29 13.86
N TYR A 461 -29.74 6.31 13.52
CA TYR A 461 -30.75 6.87 14.41
C TYR A 461 -31.15 5.85 15.50
N ASP A 462 -31.22 6.29 16.75
CA ASP A 462 -31.79 5.52 17.85
C ASP A 462 -33.14 6.14 18.26
N PRO A 463 -34.28 5.55 17.86
CA PRO A 463 -35.61 6.07 18.18
C PRO A 463 -35.92 6.14 19.67
N ASP A 464 -35.30 5.27 20.49
CA ASP A 464 -35.57 5.21 21.93
C ASP A 464 -34.93 6.39 22.68
N THR A 465 -33.75 6.81 22.23
CA THR A 465 -32.98 7.88 22.88
C THR A 465 -33.01 9.21 22.11
N GLY A 466 -33.45 9.20 20.85
CA GLY A 466 -33.38 10.33 19.94
C GLY A 466 -31.94 10.75 19.58
N LYS A 467 -30.95 9.88 19.84
CA LYS A 467 -29.53 10.14 19.58
C LYS A 467 -29.08 9.49 18.28
N PHE A 468 -27.84 9.79 17.91
CA PHE A 468 -27.17 9.22 16.75
C PHE A 468 -25.92 8.42 17.15
N PRO A 469 -26.06 7.20 17.71
CA PRO A 469 -24.91 6.38 18.09
C PRO A 469 -23.96 6.19 16.90
N ALA A 470 -22.68 6.48 17.12
CA ALA A 470 -21.67 6.37 16.07
C ALA A 470 -21.57 4.93 15.54
N ILE A 471 -21.38 4.77 14.23
CA ILE A 471 -21.24 3.46 13.54
C ILE A 471 -20.04 3.43 12.58
N GLY A 472 -19.30 4.53 12.43
CA GLY A 472 -18.12 4.53 11.58
C GLY A 472 -17.63 5.90 11.19
N LYS A 473 -16.66 5.93 10.29
CA LYS A 473 -16.18 7.14 9.62
C LYS A 473 -16.03 6.88 8.13
N VAL A 474 -16.37 7.87 7.31
CA VAL A 474 -16.17 7.84 5.85
C VAL A 474 -15.17 8.91 5.42
N ALA A 475 -14.22 8.51 4.58
CA ALA A 475 -13.23 9.38 3.95
C ALA A 475 -13.01 9.02 2.46
N THR A 476 -13.84 8.13 1.91
CA THR A 476 -13.69 7.59 0.55
C THR A 476 -15.00 7.74 -0.23
N GLY A 477 -14.92 7.80 -1.56
CA GLY A 477 -16.06 8.16 -2.42
C GLY A 477 -16.24 9.68 -2.61
N ILE A 478 -15.25 10.49 -2.20
CA ILE A 478 -15.32 11.95 -2.23
C ILE A 478 -14.20 12.46 -3.15
N THR A 479 -14.54 13.19 -4.21
CA THR A 479 -13.55 13.85 -5.08
C THR A 479 -12.98 15.10 -4.40
N ASP A 480 -11.87 15.65 -4.92
CA ASP A 480 -11.29 16.87 -4.35
C ASP A 480 -12.25 18.06 -4.44
N GLU A 481 -13.01 18.17 -5.53
CA GLU A 481 -14.07 19.17 -5.71
C GLU A 481 -15.18 18.98 -4.68
N LYS A 482 -15.65 17.73 -4.51
CA LYS A 482 -16.71 17.42 -3.56
C LYS A 482 -16.26 17.67 -2.11
N LEU A 483 -14.99 17.47 -1.80
CA LEU A 483 -14.43 17.74 -0.48
C LEU A 483 -14.49 19.24 -0.14
N ALA A 484 -14.23 20.11 -1.10
CA ALA A 484 -14.35 21.56 -0.92
C ALA A 484 -15.81 22.01 -0.74
N GLU A 485 -16.73 21.43 -1.51
CA GLU A 485 -18.18 21.65 -1.34
C GLU A 485 -18.64 21.24 0.06
N LEU A 486 -18.31 20.03 0.49
CA LEU A 486 -18.68 19.53 1.81
C LEU A 486 -18.02 20.33 2.93
N THR A 487 -16.77 20.76 2.77
CA THR A 487 -16.11 21.63 3.76
C THR A 487 -16.91 22.92 3.96
N THR A 488 -17.37 23.52 2.86
CA THR A 488 -18.21 24.73 2.91
C THR A 488 -19.54 24.43 3.60
N LEU A 489 -20.22 23.35 3.20
CA LEU A 489 -21.51 22.93 3.77
C LEU A 489 -21.44 22.73 5.29
N PHE A 490 -20.39 22.07 5.78
CA PHE A 490 -20.26 21.74 7.20
C PHE A 490 -19.64 22.85 8.05
N SER A 491 -19.02 23.88 7.45
CA SER A 491 -18.41 24.98 8.20
C SER A 491 -19.42 25.71 9.09
N ASP A 492 -20.65 25.87 8.60
CA ASP A 492 -21.75 26.53 9.35
C ASP A 492 -22.36 25.61 10.43
N LEU A 493 -22.01 24.33 10.42
CA LEU A 493 -22.52 23.31 11.35
C LEU A 493 -21.51 22.95 12.45
N ILE A 494 -20.34 23.58 12.47
CA ILE A 494 -19.31 23.34 13.48
C ILE A 494 -19.78 23.87 14.85
N VAL A 495 -19.87 22.97 15.82
CA VAL A 495 -20.22 23.33 17.21
C VAL A 495 -19.00 23.38 18.12
N TYR A 496 -17.94 22.63 17.79
CA TYR A 496 -16.70 22.60 18.58
C TYR A 496 -15.52 22.11 17.74
N GLU A 497 -14.34 22.67 18.00
CA GLU A 497 -13.08 22.28 17.38
C GLU A 497 -11.98 22.04 18.42
N ALA A 498 -11.30 20.91 18.31
CA ALA A 498 -10.12 20.57 19.11
C ALA A 498 -9.04 19.94 18.24
N GLY A 499 -8.05 20.76 17.88
CA GLY A 499 -6.98 20.35 16.98
C GLY A 499 -7.54 19.95 15.62
N ARG A 500 -7.59 18.64 15.34
CA ARG A 500 -8.17 18.12 14.10
C ARG A 500 -9.62 17.68 14.22
N LYS A 501 -10.09 17.43 15.45
CA LYS A 501 -11.43 16.87 15.68
C LYS A 501 -12.45 18.01 15.63
N ILE A 502 -13.50 17.79 14.86
CA ILE A 502 -14.63 18.69 14.67
C ILE A 502 -15.87 17.97 15.19
N GLU A 503 -16.63 18.64 16.04
CA GLU A 503 -17.98 18.22 16.39
C GLU A 503 -18.97 19.04 15.57
N LEU A 504 -19.94 18.35 14.98
CA LEU A 504 -20.89 18.93 14.05
C LEU A 504 -22.30 18.82 14.62
N LYS A 505 -23.15 19.79 14.29
CA LYS A 505 -24.58 19.65 14.49
C LYS A 505 -25.11 18.54 13.57
N PRO A 506 -25.85 17.54 14.11
CA PRO A 506 -26.30 16.38 13.33
C PRO A 506 -27.49 16.76 12.44
N GLU A 507 -27.22 17.40 11.29
CA GLU A 507 -28.27 17.87 10.35
C GLU A 507 -28.21 17.22 8.97
N ILE A 508 -27.04 16.71 8.56
CA ILE A 508 -26.83 16.22 7.20
C ILE A 508 -26.81 14.70 7.16
N VAL A 509 -27.59 14.11 6.25
CA VAL A 509 -27.64 12.67 6.01
C VAL A 509 -26.80 12.33 4.78
N PHE A 510 -25.98 11.29 4.90
CA PHE A 510 -25.20 10.72 3.82
C PHE A 510 -25.74 9.35 3.44
N GLU A 511 -25.85 9.08 2.14
CA GLU A 511 -26.02 7.73 1.62
C GLU A 511 -24.66 7.05 1.55
N ILE A 512 -24.49 5.96 2.29
CA ILE A 512 -23.23 5.28 2.51
C ILE A 512 -23.31 3.85 2.00
N ALA A 513 -22.54 3.55 0.96
CA ALA A 513 -22.27 2.16 0.56
C ALA A 513 -21.27 1.54 1.52
N PHE A 514 -21.48 0.27 1.87
CA PHE A 514 -20.60 -0.47 2.77
C PHE A 514 -20.43 -1.92 2.27
N GLU A 515 -19.32 -2.57 2.65
CA GLU A 515 -19.11 -3.97 2.30
C GLU A 515 -19.72 -4.95 3.31
N GLU A 516 -19.74 -4.58 4.59
CA GLU A 516 -20.17 -5.45 5.70
C GLU A 516 -20.46 -4.59 6.93
N ILE A 517 -21.35 -5.04 7.82
CA ILE A 517 -21.52 -4.51 9.17
C ILE A 517 -20.83 -5.47 10.15
N GLN A 518 -20.01 -4.94 11.06
CA GLN A 518 -19.27 -5.75 12.04
C GLN A 518 -19.65 -5.36 13.46
N LYS A 519 -19.66 -6.32 14.40
CA LYS A 519 -19.73 -5.97 15.83
C LYS A 519 -18.46 -5.26 16.27
N SER A 520 -18.60 -4.15 16.98
CA SER A 520 -17.48 -3.33 17.44
C SER A 520 -17.75 -2.75 18.83
N PRO A 521 -16.84 -2.94 19.80
CA PRO A 521 -16.93 -2.28 21.10
C PRO A 521 -16.46 -0.81 21.06
N ASN A 522 -15.89 -0.35 19.93
CA ASN A 522 -15.31 0.99 19.80
C ASN A 522 -16.34 2.08 19.44
N TYR A 523 -17.58 1.67 19.19
CA TYR A 523 -18.66 2.53 18.71
C TYR A 523 -19.89 2.35 19.59
N GLU A 524 -20.59 3.45 19.88
CA GLU A 524 -21.76 3.46 20.77
C GLU A 524 -22.91 2.62 20.22
N SER A 525 -23.02 2.49 18.89
CA SER A 525 -24.00 1.60 18.24
C SER A 525 -23.74 0.12 18.51
N GLY A 526 -22.54 -0.27 18.96
CA GLY A 526 -22.10 -1.66 19.02
C GLY A 526 -21.73 -2.26 17.65
N TYR A 527 -21.78 -1.46 16.58
CA TYR A 527 -21.50 -1.87 15.21
C TYR A 527 -20.47 -0.96 14.53
N ALA A 528 -19.86 -1.44 13.45
CA ALA A 528 -18.93 -0.71 12.60
C ALA A 528 -19.16 -1.03 11.12
N LEU A 529 -19.19 0.00 10.27
CA LEU A 529 -19.20 -0.18 8.82
C LEU A 529 -17.82 -0.55 8.28
N ARG A 530 -17.76 -1.56 7.42
CA ARG A 530 -16.55 -1.92 6.68
C ARG A 530 -16.50 -1.23 5.32
N PHE A 531 -15.40 -0.52 5.07
CA PHE A 531 -15.15 0.26 3.85
C PHE A 531 -16.31 1.18 3.44
N PRO A 532 -16.82 2.02 4.37
CA PRO A 532 -17.87 2.97 4.04
C PRO A 532 -17.38 3.92 2.94
N ARG A 533 -18.26 4.15 1.96
CA ARG A 533 -18.06 5.06 0.85
C ARG A 533 -19.26 5.98 0.72
N LEU A 534 -18.99 7.27 0.58
CA LEU A 534 -20.02 8.24 0.24
C LEU A 534 -20.54 7.91 -1.16
N VAL A 535 -21.85 7.71 -1.26
CA VAL A 535 -22.57 7.58 -2.54
C VAL A 535 -23.17 8.94 -2.88
N ASN A 536 -23.92 9.51 -1.93
CA ASN A 536 -24.58 10.78 -2.13
C ASN A 536 -24.80 11.54 -0.80
N VAL A 537 -25.03 12.86 -0.90
CA VAL A 537 -25.58 13.67 0.20
C VAL A 537 -27.10 13.66 0.03
N ARG A 538 -27.85 13.31 1.08
CA ARG A 538 -29.30 13.16 1.07
C ARG A 538 -29.95 14.42 1.63
N ASP A 539 -30.15 15.41 0.76
CA ASP A 539 -30.89 16.63 1.06
C ASP A 539 -32.41 16.42 1.16
N ASP A 540 -32.87 15.25 0.70
CA ASP A 540 -34.25 14.78 0.78
C ASP A 540 -34.60 14.08 2.11
N LYS A 541 -33.64 13.89 3.01
CA LYS A 541 -33.84 13.19 4.29
C LYS A 541 -33.46 14.04 5.50
N SER A 542 -34.32 14.00 6.52
CA SER A 542 -34.01 14.50 7.86
C SER A 542 -33.14 13.51 8.65
N PRO A 543 -32.40 13.97 9.69
CA PRO A 543 -31.63 13.09 10.57
C PRO A 543 -32.44 11.93 11.17
N GLU A 544 -33.71 12.16 11.51
CA GLU A 544 -34.61 11.15 12.06
C GLU A 544 -35.05 10.09 11.03
N GLU A 545 -34.87 10.35 9.73
CA GLU A 545 -35.11 9.42 8.62
C GLU A 545 -33.86 8.61 8.22
N ALA A 546 -32.77 8.78 8.97
CA ALA A 546 -31.60 7.92 8.86
C ALA A 546 -31.91 6.50 9.35
N GLU A 547 -31.09 5.55 8.90
CA GLU A 547 -31.24 4.14 9.22
C GLU A 547 -31.17 3.90 10.73
N SER A 548 -32.13 3.13 11.24
CA SER A 548 -32.29 2.91 12.67
C SER A 548 -31.28 1.88 13.20
N LEU A 549 -30.92 1.98 14.47
CA LEU A 549 -30.05 1.01 15.13
C LEU A 549 -30.61 -0.43 15.07
N GLU A 550 -31.93 -0.57 15.11
CA GLU A 550 -32.62 -1.86 14.92
C GLU A 550 -32.36 -2.41 13.52
N ARG A 551 -32.55 -1.59 12.48
CA ARG A 551 -32.33 -1.96 11.08
C ARG A 551 -30.87 -2.34 10.82
N ILE A 552 -29.91 -1.63 11.43
CA ILE A 552 -28.50 -2.01 11.43
C ILE A 552 -28.30 -3.42 11.99
N GLY A 553 -28.95 -3.74 13.11
CA GLY A 553 -28.92 -5.07 13.72
C GLY A 553 -29.50 -6.15 12.80
N GLU A 554 -30.62 -5.89 12.14
CA GLU A 554 -31.22 -6.81 11.16
C GLU A 554 -30.29 -7.12 10.00
N ILE A 555 -29.69 -6.09 9.39
CA ILE A 555 -28.76 -6.24 8.27
C ILE A 555 -27.52 -7.03 8.71
N TYR A 556 -27.01 -6.76 9.91
CA TYR A 556 -25.90 -7.54 10.46
C TYR A 556 -26.25 -9.02 10.64
N HIS A 557 -27.46 -9.34 11.11
CA HIS A 557 -27.90 -10.72 11.30
C HIS A 557 -28.14 -11.43 9.96
N SER A 558 -28.70 -10.74 8.97
CA SER A 558 -28.94 -11.29 7.63
C SER A 558 -27.65 -11.58 6.87
N GLN A 559 -26.59 -10.79 7.08
CA GLN A 559 -25.25 -11.03 6.51
C GLN A 559 -24.60 -12.35 6.95
N ARG A 560 -25.07 -12.94 8.06
CA ARG A 560 -24.49 -14.15 8.67
C ARG A 560 -25.41 -15.37 8.56
N SER A 561 -26.59 -15.18 7.98
CA SER A 561 -27.59 -16.22 7.69
C SER A 561 -27.31 -16.80 6.31
#